data_AF-A0A968VM55-F1
#
_entry.id   AF-A0A968VM55-F1
#
_cell.length_a   1.000
_cell.length_b   1.000
_cell.length_c   1.000
_cell.angle_alpha   90.00
_cell.angle_beta   90.00
_cell.angle_gamma   90.00
#
_symmetry.space_group_name_H-M   'P 1'
#
loop_
_entity.id
_entity.type
_entity.pdbx_description
1 polymer ?
#
loop_
_entity_poly.entity_id
_entity_poly.type
_entity_poly.pdbx_seq_one_letter_code
_entity_poly.pdbx_strand_id
1 'polypeptide(L)'
;MDDRLHKLYREQLSQYKSANAVLHDLAWTLAELEQQITALISDASEREQTDETHTRRLSDLQRWKTALEDSVLRQMLRADELAAQVASARAQLHNSTGAEK
;
A
#
# COMPACT_ATOMS: atom_id res chain seq x y z
N MET A 1 -32.90 8.49 -8.86
CA MET A 1 -32.05 7.29 -8.66
C MET A 1 -30.59 7.61 -8.94
N ASP A 2 -30.29 8.37 -10.00
CA ASP A 2 -28.91 8.71 -10.39
C ASP A 2 -28.08 9.48 -9.36
N ASP A 3 -28.66 10.39 -8.58
CA ASP A 3 -27.90 11.13 -7.55
C ASP A 3 -27.29 10.22 -6.47
N ARG A 4 -28.00 9.13 -6.13
CA ARG A 4 -27.51 8.15 -5.14
C ARG A 4 -26.35 7.33 -5.71
N LEU A 5 -26.43 6.94 -6.98
CA LEU A 5 -25.36 6.20 -7.67
C LEU A 5 -24.12 7.07 -7.89
N HIS A 6 -24.30 8.34 -8.26
CA HIS A 6 -23.19 9.29 -8.39
C HIS A 6 -22.48 9.54 -7.05
N LYS A 7 -23.24 9.66 -5.96
CA LYS A 7 -22.67 9.79 -4.61
C LYS A 7 -21.86 8.54 -4.23
N LEU A 8 -22.42 7.35 -4.45
CA LEU A 8 -21.73 6.08 -4.17
C LEU A 8 -20.43 5.94 -4.98
N TYR A 9 -20.47 6.24 -6.27
CA TYR A 9 -19.28 6.20 -7.14
C TYR A 9 -18.18 7.15 -6.65
N ARG A 10 -18.53 8.39 -6.29
CA ARG A 10 -17.56 9.37 -5.77
C ARG A 10 -16.94 8.91 -4.46
N GLU A 11 -17.74 8.33 -3.57
CA GLU A 11 -17.28 7.80 -2.29
C GLU A 11 -16.30 6.64 -2.49
N GLN A 12 -16.65 5.65 -3.33
CA GLN A 12 -15.76 4.53 -3.64
C GLN A 12 -14.48 4.98 -4.34
N LEU A 13 -14.56 5.95 -5.25
CA LEU A 13 -13.38 6.52 -5.92
C LEU A 13 -12.46 7.24 -4.92
N SER A 14 -13.03 7.96 -3.95
CA SER A 14 -12.27 8.60 -2.89
C SER A 14 -11.56 7.58 -2.01
N GLN A 15 -12.25 6.51 -1.62
CA GLN A 15 -11.67 5.42 -0.83
C GLN A 15 -10.54 4.71 -1.59
N TYR A 16 -10.74 4.43 -2.88
CA TYR A 16 -9.70 3.84 -3.74
C TYR A 16 -8.45 4.73 -3.82
N LYS A 17 -8.62 6.03 -4.05
CA LYS A 17 -7.49 6.98 -4.09
C LYS A 17 -6.75 7.04 -2.76
N SER A 18 -7.48 7.06 -1.64
CA SER A 18 -6.89 7.02 -0.31
C SER A 18 -6.12 5.73 -0.07
N ALA A 19 -6.64 4.59 -0.53
CA ALA A 19 -5.97 3.31 -0.38
C ALA A 19 -4.64 3.25 -1.17
N ASN A 20 -4.63 3.79 -2.39
CA ASN A 20 -3.43 3.92 -3.21
C ASN A 20 -2.39 4.89 -2.62
N ALA A 21 -2.82 6.00 -2.01
CA ALA A 21 -1.91 6.90 -1.32
C ALA A 21 -1.17 6.18 -0.18
N VAL A 22 -1.90 5.43 0.64
CA VAL A 22 -1.31 4.59 1.70
C VAL A 22 -0.34 3.56 1.12
N LEU A 23 -0.67 2.91 0.00
CA LEU A 23 0.27 1.98 -0.66
C LEU A 23 1.56 2.67 -1.08
N HIS A 24 1.48 3.90 -1.60
CA HIS A 24 2.65 4.66 -2.00
C HIS A 24 3.54 4.99 -0.81
N ASP A 25 2.95 5.43 0.31
CA ASP A 25 3.68 5.73 1.55
C ASP A 25 4.35 4.48 2.14
N LEU A 26 3.65 3.33 2.13
CA LEU A 26 4.20 2.06 2.57
C LEU A 26 5.36 1.59 1.68
N ALA A 27 5.22 1.72 0.36
CA ALA A 27 6.28 1.38 -0.59
C ALA A 27 7.53 2.26 -0.40
N TRP A 28 7.34 3.57 -0.16
CA TRP A 28 8.42 4.48 0.17
C TRP A 28 9.16 4.05 1.44
N THR A 29 8.39 3.78 2.51
CA THR A 29 8.95 3.35 3.81
C THR A 29 9.71 2.04 3.69
N LEU A 30 9.24 1.11 2.85
CA LEU A 30 9.90 -0.17 2.61
C LEU A 30 11.23 0.01 1.89
N ALA A 31 11.28 0.87 0.86
CA ALA A 31 12.53 1.19 0.16
C ALA A 31 13.56 1.83 1.11
N GLU A 32 13.13 2.71 1.99
CA GLU A 32 14.01 3.33 3.00
C GLU A 32 14.55 2.29 3.99
N LEU A 33 13.72 1.36 4.46
CA LEU A 33 14.16 0.26 5.32
C LEU A 33 15.15 -0.67 4.62
N GLU A 34 14.92 -1.00 3.34
CA GLU A 34 15.84 -1.81 2.54
C GLU A 34 17.19 -1.12 2.36
N GLN A 35 17.20 0.19 2.16
CA GLN A 35 18.43 0.98 2.11
C GLN A 35 19.16 0.97 3.45
N GLN A 36 18.45 1.13 4.58
CA GLN A 36 19.05 1.07 5.92
C GLN A 36 19.65 -0.31 6.23
N ILE A 37 18.95 -1.40 5.86
CA ILE A 37 19.45 -2.76 6.03
C ILE A 37 20.72 -2.97 5.19
N THR A 38 20.70 -2.55 3.93
CA THR A 38 21.86 -2.66 3.03
C THR A 38 23.05 -1.89 3.57
N ALA A 39 22.85 -0.66 4.05
CA ALA A 39 23.90 0.16 4.64
C ALA A 39 24.49 -0.51 5.89
N LEU A 40 23.66 -1.03 6.79
CA LEU A 40 24.13 -1.72 8.00
C LEU A 40 24.90 -3.01 7.69
N ILE A 41 24.50 -3.75 6.66
CA ILE A 41 25.24 -4.94 6.21
C ILE A 41 26.60 -4.54 5.63
N SER A 42 26.66 -3.47 4.83
CA SER A 42 27.92 -2.93 4.28
C SER A 42 28.86 -2.50 5.41
N ASP A 43 28.37 -1.69 6.35
CA ASP A 43 29.13 -1.22 7.51
C ASP A 43 29.64 -2.38 8.37
N ALA A 44 28.83 -3.43 8.57
CA ALA A 44 29.23 -4.61 9.31
C ALA A 44 30.29 -5.44 8.58
N SER A 45 30.29 -5.43 7.24
CA SER A 45 31.31 -6.13 6.43
C SER A 45 32.64 -5.39 6.37
N GLU A 46 32.63 -4.06 6.50
CA GLU A 46 33.84 -3.22 6.54
C GLU A 46 34.52 -3.23 7.92
N ARG A 47 33.78 -3.56 8.98
CA ARG A 47 34.30 -3.67 10.34
C ARG A 47 34.63 -5.12 10.66
N GLU A 48 35.91 -5.45 10.92
CA GLU A 48 36.37 -6.80 11.30
C GLU A 48 35.71 -7.36 12.59
N GLN A 49 34.98 -6.53 13.35
CA GLN A 49 34.15 -6.96 14.48
C GLN A 49 32.73 -6.41 14.34
N THR A 50 31.78 -7.32 14.16
CA THR A 50 30.35 -7.02 14.25
C THR A 50 29.94 -7.00 15.71
N ASP A 51 29.59 -5.81 16.23
CA ASP A 51 29.11 -5.66 17.61
C ASP A 51 27.68 -6.20 17.77
N GLU A 52 27.34 -6.70 18.96
CA GLU A 52 26.03 -7.23 19.32
C GLU A 52 24.90 -6.23 19.01
N THR A 53 25.20 -4.95 19.15
CA THR A 53 24.30 -3.82 18.84
C THR A 53 23.91 -3.79 17.35
N HIS A 54 24.84 -4.06 16.43
CA HIS A 54 24.56 -4.11 14.98
C HIS A 54 23.64 -5.30 14.65
N THR A 55 23.93 -6.47 15.21
CA THR A 55 23.14 -7.69 14.98
C THR A 55 21.70 -7.53 15.48
N ARG A 56 21.52 -6.92 16.66
CA ARG A 56 20.19 -6.60 17.19
C ARG A 56 19.44 -5.61 16.30
N ARG A 57 20.10 -4.52 15.89
CA ARG A 57 19.49 -3.52 15.01
C ARG A 57 19.07 -4.10 13.66
N LEU A 58 19.92 -4.93 13.05
CA LEU A 58 19.61 -5.62 11.80
C LEU A 58 18.39 -6.55 11.96
N SER A 59 18.34 -7.31 13.05
CA SER A 59 17.22 -8.20 13.35
C SER A 59 15.91 -7.43 13.53
N ASP A 60 15.94 -6.29 14.21
CA ASP A 60 14.77 -5.44 14.40
C ASP A 60 14.29 -4.83 13.07
N LEU A 61 15.21 -4.35 12.23
CA LEU A 61 14.86 -3.81 10.92
C LEU A 61 14.27 -4.88 9.99
N GLN A 62 14.80 -6.10 10.02
CA GLN A 62 14.25 -7.22 9.26
C GLN A 62 12.83 -7.57 9.74
N ARG A 63 12.58 -7.58 11.05
CA ARG A 63 11.22 -7.79 11.60
C ARG A 63 10.27 -6.69 11.17
N TRP A 64 10.71 -5.42 11.20
CA TRP A 64 9.92 -4.30 10.73
C TRP A 64 9.63 -4.39 9.23
N LYS A 65 10.62 -4.79 8.43
CA LYS A 65 10.45 -5.04 7.00
C LYS A 65 9.35 -6.06 6.76
N THR A 66 9.39 -7.23 7.40
CA THR A 66 8.37 -8.28 7.23
C THR A 66 6.97 -7.79 7.65
N ALA A 67 6.86 -7.07 8.77
CA ALA A 67 5.57 -6.51 9.20
C ALA A 67 5.02 -5.47 8.22
N LEU A 68 5.90 -4.72 7.56
CA LEU A 68 5.55 -3.74 6.55
C LEU A 68 5.14 -4.40 5.23
N GLU A 69 5.86 -5.44 4.78
CA GLU A 69 5.50 -6.28 3.62
C GLU A 69 4.09 -6.87 3.78
N ASP A 70 3.78 -7.43 4.94
CA ASP A 70 2.44 -7.93 5.27
C ASP A 70 1.38 -6.82 5.20
N SER A 71 1.73 -5.62 5.61
CA SER A 71 0.82 -4.46 5.57
C SER A 71 0.59 -3.97 4.15
N VAL A 72 1.63 -3.98 3.31
CA VAL A 72 1.53 -3.72 1.87
C VAL A 72 0.59 -4.72 1.22
N LEU A 73 0.76 -6.02 1.46
CA LEU A 73 -0.09 -7.07 0.89
C LEU A 73 -1.56 -6.88 1.25
N ARG A 74 -1.86 -6.64 2.53
CA ARG A 74 -3.24 -6.35 2.99
C ARG A 74 -3.83 -5.12 2.31
N GLN A 75 -3.02 -4.07 2.15
CA GLN A 75 -3.48 -2.84 1.54
C GLN A 75 -3.65 -2.97 0.01
N MET A 76 -2.85 -3.80 -0.66
CA MET A 76 -3.01 -4.13 -2.08
C MET A 76 -4.34 -4.84 -2.32
N LEU A 77 -4.64 -5.87 -1.51
CA LEU A 77 -5.92 -6.58 -1.58
C LEU A 77 -7.11 -5.63 -1.40
N ARG A 78 -7.00 -4.70 -0.44
CA ARG A 78 -8.03 -3.67 -0.21
C ARG A 78 -8.16 -2.72 -1.40
N ALA A 79 -7.06 -2.30 -2.00
CA ALA A 79 -7.08 -1.42 -3.17
C ALA A 79 -7.71 -2.11 -4.39
N ASP A 80 -7.44 -3.40 -4.60
CA ASP A 80 -8.05 -4.21 -5.66
C ASP A 80 -9.56 -4.36 -5.46
N GLU A 81 -10.01 -4.62 -4.23
CA GLU A 81 -11.44 -4.68 -3.91
C GLU A 81 -12.14 -3.35 -4.21
N LEU A 82 -11.54 -2.23 -3.79
CA LEU A 82 -12.06 -0.89 -4.06
C LEU A 82 -12.07 -0.58 -5.56
N ALA A 83 -11.05 -1.01 -6.31
CA ALA A 83 -11.02 -0.85 -7.77
C ALA A 83 -12.19 -1.58 -8.44
N ALA A 84 -12.48 -2.81 -8.01
CA ALA A 84 -13.62 -3.58 -8.51
C ALA A 84 -14.97 -2.91 -8.17
N GLN A 85 -15.12 -2.37 -6.96
CA GLN A 85 -16.30 -1.62 -6.55
C GLN A 85 -16.50 -0.36 -7.40
N VAL A 86 -15.44 0.43 -7.63
CA VAL A 86 -15.47 1.62 -8.49
C VAL A 86 -15.86 1.27 -9.93
N ALA A 87 -15.32 0.17 -10.47
CA ALA A 87 -15.65 -0.31 -11.81
C ALA A 87 -17.13 -0.70 -11.91
N SER A 88 -17.65 -1.42 -10.91
CA SER A 88 -19.07 -1.80 -10.83
C SER A 88 -19.99 -0.59 -10.74
N ALA A 89 -19.69 0.39 -9.87
CA ALA A 89 -20.50 1.60 -9.76
C ALA A 89 -20.46 2.45 -11.04
N ARG A 90 -19.33 2.51 -11.73
CA ARG A 90 -19.22 3.17 -13.04
C ARG A 90 -20.09 2.49 -14.10
N ALA A 91 -20.09 1.16 -14.15
CA ALA A 91 -20.93 0.40 -15.07
C ALA A 91 -22.42 0.61 -14.79
N GLN A 92 -22.82 0.61 -13.51
CA GLN A 92 -24.21 0.89 -13.11
C GLN A 92 -24.67 2.29 -13.52
N LEU A 93 -23.81 3.31 -13.33
CA LEU A 93 -24.08 4.68 -13.78
C LEU A 93 -24.25 4.79 -15.30
N HIS A 94 -23.40 4.09 -16.06
CA HIS A 94 -23.49 4.07 -17.52
C HIS A 94 -24.80 3.41 -17.99
N ASN A 95 -25.22 2.33 -17.33
CA ASN A 95 -26.46 1.63 -17.65
C ASN A 95 -27.71 2.41 -17.23
N SER A 96 -27.68 3.16 -16.12
CA SER A 96 -28.83 3.98 -15.70
C SER A 96 -29.03 5.18 -16.63
N THR A 97 -27.95 5.83 -17.04
CA THR A 97 -28.01 6.96 -17.99
C THR A 97 -28.23 6.54 -19.45
N GLY A 98 -27.90 5.29 -19.81
CA GLY A 98 -28.19 4.71 -21.12
C GLY A 98 -29.63 4.22 -21.29
N ALA A 99 -30.32 3.89 -20.19
CA ALA A 99 -31.70 3.41 -20.21
C ALA A 99 -32.77 4.53 -20.34
N GLU A 100 -32.36 5.81 -20.24
CA GLU A 100 -33.25 6.98 -20.38
C GLU A 100 -33.29 7.56 -21.81
N LYS A 101 -32.73 6.86 -22.81
CA LYS A 101 -32.81 7.22 -24.25
C LYS A 101 -33.64 6.21 -25.04
#